data_AF-A0A6N4V7E5-F1
#
_entry.id   AF-A0A6N4V7E5-F1
#
_cell.length_a   1.000
_cell.length_b   1.000
_cell.length_c   1.000
_cell.angle_alpha   90.00
_cell.angle_beta   90.00
_cell.angle_gamma   90.00
#
_symmetry.space_group_name_H-M   'P 1'
#
loop_
_entity.id
_entity.type
_entity.pdbx_description
1 polymer ?
#
loop_
_entity_poly.entity_id
_entity_poly.type
_entity_poly.pdbx_seq_one_letter_code
_entity_poly.pdbx_strand_id
1 'polypeptide(L)'
;MTTTEEYAAYVAVLQSATDLPKVYAAQIESIERRAADDTEALNRRRNEGAQHWTQFRDTSSRLARRINDLASKVGAPAASSTTSEPIVVAAIPAALESLRADLERAEQSWQWLVRHRERERAVVAMPPPAYIAPTPPPPPAPEPPAPSKAKVNPVVLIGVAGVVIVILVIVIIVMAV
;
A
#
# COMPACT_ATOMS: atom_id res chain seq x y z
N MET A 1 -26.61 44.56 -4.98
CA MET A 1 -25.34 44.12 -5.61
C MET A 1 -24.95 42.73 -5.10
N THR A 2 -25.85 41.74 -5.14
CA THR A 2 -25.62 40.39 -4.56
C THR A 2 -25.55 39.28 -5.61
N THR A 3 -25.97 39.57 -6.84
CA THR A 3 -26.12 38.55 -7.90
C THR A 3 -24.80 38.13 -8.57
N THR A 4 -23.79 39.00 -8.58
CA THR A 4 -22.51 38.72 -9.25
C THR A 4 -21.64 37.78 -8.42
N GLU A 5 -21.63 37.93 -7.09
CA GLU A 5 -20.86 37.07 -6.19
C GLU A 5 -21.47 35.66 -6.07
N GLU A 6 -22.80 35.57 -5.99
CA GLU A 6 -23.52 34.28 -5.99
C GLU A 6 -23.30 33.51 -7.30
N TYR A 7 -23.32 34.21 -8.44
CA TYR A 7 -23.04 33.59 -9.73
C TYR A 7 -21.58 33.12 -9.85
N ALA A 8 -20.61 33.90 -9.37
CA ALA A 8 -19.21 33.50 -9.35
C ALA A 8 -18.97 32.26 -8.47
N ALA A 9 -19.61 32.19 -7.30
CA ALA A 9 -19.56 31.02 -6.43
C ALA A 9 -20.16 29.77 -7.10
N TYR A 10 -21.31 29.91 -7.77
CA TYR A 10 -21.93 28.81 -8.52
C TYR A 10 -21.04 28.27 -9.65
N VAL A 11 -20.40 29.17 -10.41
CA VAL A 11 -19.46 28.78 -11.47
C VAL A 11 -18.24 28.05 -10.89
N ALA A 12 -17.70 28.51 -9.76
CA ALA A 12 -16.59 27.83 -9.08
C ALA A 12 -16.97 26.41 -8.59
N VAL A 13 -18.19 26.21 -8.08
CA VAL A 13 -18.70 24.89 -7.69
C VAL A 13 -18.89 23.98 -8.90
N LEU A 14 -19.40 24.50 -10.02
CA LEU A 14 -19.51 23.72 -11.26
C LEU A 14 -18.14 23.33 -11.81
N GLN A 15 -17.17 24.24 -11.79
CA GLN A 15 -15.81 23.95 -12.24
C GLN A 15 -15.16 22.88 -11.36
N SER A 16 -15.26 22.97 -10.03
CA SER A 16 -14.71 21.96 -9.13
C SER A 16 -15.39 20.59 -9.30
N ALA A 17 -16.71 20.55 -9.53
CA ALA A 17 -17.42 19.31 -9.85
C ALA A 17 -16.96 18.70 -11.19
N THR A 18 -16.60 19.53 -12.16
CA THR A 18 -16.12 19.10 -13.48
C THR A 18 -14.67 18.61 -13.44
N ASP A 19 -13.84 19.14 -12.54
CA ASP A 19 -12.45 18.72 -12.35
C ASP A 19 -12.30 17.51 -11.40
N LEU A 20 -13.33 17.22 -10.60
CA LEU A 20 -13.37 16.06 -9.69
C LEU A 20 -12.95 14.73 -10.36
N PRO A 21 -13.45 14.36 -11.56
CA PRO A 21 -13.04 13.13 -12.24
C PRO A 21 -11.56 13.11 -12.61
N LYS A 22 -10.97 14.26 -12.97
CA LYS A 22 -9.53 14.35 -13.28
C LYS A 22 -8.70 14.15 -12.02
N VAL A 23 -9.14 14.73 -10.90
CA VAL A 23 -8.49 14.55 -9.60
C VAL A 23 -8.56 13.08 -9.17
N TYR A 24 -9.70 12.42 -9.32
CA TYR A 24 -9.82 10.99 -9.04
C TYR A 24 -8.97 10.12 -9.96
N ALA A 25 -8.93 10.42 -11.26
CA ALA A 25 -8.09 9.69 -12.21
C ALA A 25 -6.60 9.80 -11.83
N ALA A 26 -6.12 11.00 -11.49
CA ALA A 26 -4.74 11.21 -11.04
C ALA A 26 -4.45 10.49 -9.71
N GLN A 27 -5.42 10.45 -8.79
CA GLN A 27 -5.27 9.69 -7.54
C GLN A 27 -5.19 8.19 -7.80
N ILE A 28 -6.07 7.63 -8.63
CA ILE A 28 -6.05 6.21 -9.01
C ILE A 28 -4.70 5.87 -9.64
N GLU A 29 -4.23 6.65 -10.61
CA GLU A 29 -2.94 6.44 -11.24
C GLU A 29 -1.78 6.48 -10.23
N SER A 30 -1.82 7.42 -9.26
CA SER A 30 -0.80 7.49 -8.20
C SER A 30 -0.81 6.26 -7.29
N ILE A 31 -2.00 5.69 -7.01
CA ILE A 31 -2.16 4.48 -6.20
C ILE A 31 -1.64 3.27 -6.97
N GLU A 32 -1.97 3.15 -8.25
CA GLU A 32 -1.52 2.07 -9.12
C GLU A 32 0.01 2.07 -9.27
N ARG A 33 0.62 3.23 -9.49
CA ARG A 33 2.09 3.36 -9.54
C ARG A 33 2.74 2.94 -8.22
N ARG A 34 2.21 3.41 -7.08
CA ARG A 34 2.73 3.03 -5.76
C ARG A 34 2.62 1.52 -5.52
N ALA A 35 1.49 0.91 -5.89
CA ALA A 35 1.29 -0.53 -5.76
C ALA A 35 2.24 -1.34 -6.65
N ALA A 36 2.53 -0.86 -7.86
CA ALA A 36 3.51 -1.48 -8.75
C ALA A 36 4.93 -1.41 -8.15
N ASP A 37 5.34 -0.22 -7.67
CA ASP A 37 6.65 -0.01 -7.04
C ASP A 37 6.84 -0.90 -5.80
N ASP A 38 5.81 -0.99 -4.94
CA ASP A 38 5.83 -1.84 -3.75
C ASP A 38 5.94 -3.33 -4.12
N THR A 39 5.22 -3.76 -5.15
CA THR A 39 5.28 -5.15 -5.64
C THR A 39 6.67 -5.47 -6.21
N GLU A 40 7.28 -4.55 -6.95
CA GLU A 40 8.63 -4.72 -7.46
C GLU A 40 9.67 -4.77 -6.33
N ALA A 41 9.54 -3.91 -5.32
CA ALA A 41 10.41 -3.91 -4.15
C ALA A 41 10.31 -5.23 -3.37
N LEU A 42 9.10 -5.78 -3.19
CA LEU A 42 8.88 -7.08 -2.55
C LEU A 42 9.49 -8.22 -3.38
N ASN A 43 9.34 -8.20 -4.70
CA ASN A 43 9.94 -9.20 -5.59
C ASN A 43 11.47 -9.17 -5.54
N ARG A 44 12.08 -7.98 -5.49
CA ARG A 44 13.53 -7.83 -5.31
C ARG A 44 14.01 -8.45 -4.00
N ARG A 45 13.36 -8.11 -2.88
CA ARG A 45 13.69 -8.69 -1.56
C ARG A 45 13.54 -10.21 -1.52
N ARG A 46 12.48 -10.73 -2.15
CA ARG A 46 12.26 -12.18 -2.25
C ARG A 46 13.39 -12.87 -3.03
N ASN A 47 13.79 -12.29 -4.15
CA ASN A 47 14.87 -12.85 -4.99
C ASN A 47 16.22 -12.78 -4.28
N GLU A 48 16.53 -11.67 -3.61
CA GLU A 48 17.72 -11.55 -2.76
C GLU A 48 17.73 -12.62 -1.66
N GLY A 49 16.62 -12.80 -0.95
CA GLY A 49 16.49 -13.85 0.07
C GLY A 49 16.69 -15.26 -0.48
N ALA A 50 16.15 -15.56 -1.67
CA ALA A 50 16.33 -16.85 -2.34
C ALA A 50 17.79 -17.10 -2.76
N GLN A 51 18.48 -16.07 -3.24
CA GLN A 51 19.90 -16.14 -3.57
C GLN A 51 20.76 -16.39 -2.31
N HIS A 52 20.52 -15.65 -1.23
CA HIS A 52 21.20 -15.84 0.04
C HIS A 52 20.98 -17.25 0.61
N TRP A 53 19.76 -17.77 0.55
CA TRP A 53 19.46 -19.14 0.98
C TRP A 53 20.23 -20.19 0.17
N THR A 54 20.28 -20.03 -1.16
CA THR A 54 21.01 -20.93 -2.04
C THR A 54 22.50 -20.92 -1.72
N GLN A 55 23.08 -19.72 -1.54
CA GLN A 55 24.48 -19.56 -1.16
C GLN A 55 24.79 -20.21 0.20
N PHE A 56 23.90 -20.06 1.19
CA PHE A 56 24.05 -20.69 2.49
C PHE A 56 24.03 -22.23 2.37
N ARG A 57 23.05 -22.79 1.64
CA ARG A 57 22.94 -24.23 1.41
C ARG A 57 24.17 -24.81 0.71
N ASP A 58 24.70 -24.11 -0.29
CA ASP A 58 25.86 -24.59 -1.03
C ASP A 58 27.15 -24.45 -0.20
N THR A 59 27.22 -23.46 0.69
CA THR A 59 28.33 -23.30 1.64
C THR A 59 28.29 -24.37 2.72
N SER A 60 27.12 -24.67 3.27
CA SER A 60 26.96 -25.74 4.28
C SER A 60 27.23 -27.12 3.68
N SER A 61 26.80 -27.38 2.44
CA SER A 61 27.13 -28.63 1.73
C SER A 61 28.64 -28.78 1.52
N ARG A 62 29.34 -27.70 1.12
CA ARG A 62 30.81 -27.69 0.99
C ARG A 62 31.50 -27.94 2.32
N LEU A 63 31.03 -27.30 3.40
CA LEU A 63 31.57 -27.49 4.75
C LEU A 63 31.39 -28.95 5.21
N ALA A 64 30.20 -29.53 5.02
CA ALA A 64 29.93 -30.92 5.36
C ALA A 64 30.84 -31.89 4.61
N ARG A 65 31.07 -31.67 3.31
CA ARG A 65 32.03 -32.46 2.53
C ARG A 65 33.45 -32.33 3.07
N ARG A 66 33.87 -31.12 3.43
CA ARG A 66 35.20 -30.85 4.00
C ARG A 66 35.40 -31.49 5.37
N ILE A 67 34.37 -31.48 6.21
CA ILE A 67 34.36 -32.19 7.50
C ILE A 67 34.50 -33.70 7.27
N ASN A 68 33.69 -34.29 6.37
CA ASN A 68 33.78 -35.72 6.06
C ASN A 68 35.15 -36.11 5.46
N ASP A 69 35.70 -35.27 4.58
CA ASP A 69 37.04 -35.41 4.03
C ASP A 69 38.11 -35.46 5.13
N LEU A 70 38.12 -34.46 6.02
CA LEU A 70 39.05 -34.41 7.15
C LEU A 70 38.87 -35.59 8.12
N ALA A 71 37.63 -35.97 8.42
CA ALA A 71 37.33 -37.14 9.25
C ALA A 71 37.94 -38.41 8.64
N SER A 72 37.77 -38.63 7.33
CA SER A 72 38.32 -39.78 6.63
C SER A 72 39.84 -39.83 6.68
N LYS A 73 40.51 -38.69 6.59
CA LYS A 73 41.98 -38.55 6.62
C LYS A 73 42.58 -38.83 8.00
N VAL A 74 41.83 -38.57 9.06
CA VAL A 74 42.24 -38.82 10.46
C VAL A 74 41.81 -40.22 10.92
N GLY A 75 41.18 -41.02 10.05
CA GLY A 75 40.69 -42.36 10.39
C GLY A 75 39.45 -42.37 11.27
N ALA A 76 38.76 -41.23 11.41
CA ALA A 76 37.47 -41.16 12.07
C ALA A 76 36.39 -41.74 11.15
N PRO A 77 35.46 -42.57 11.66
CA PRO A 77 34.41 -43.15 10.84
C PRO A 77 33.55 -42.03 10.23
N ALA A 78 33.57 -41.93 8.90
CA ALA A 78 32.76 -40.96 8.18
C ALA A 78 31.27 -41.30 8.29
N ALA A 79 30.41 -40.30 8.51
CA ALA A 79 28.96 -40.48 8.51
C ALA A 79 28.39 -40.82 7.11
N SER A 80 29.16 -40.64 6.04
CA SER A 80 28.84 -41.09 4.68
C SER A 80 30.10 -41.04 3.81
N SER A 81 30.52 -42.18 3.30
CA SER A 81 31.81 -42.41 2.65
C SER A 81 31.84 -41.97 1.19
N THR A 82 32.74 -41.04 0.87
CA THR A 82 33.41 -40.97 -0.43
C THR A 82 34.89 -40.75 -0.16
N THR A 83 35.68 -41.73 -0.56
CA THR A 83 37.11 -41.91 -0.30
C THR A 83 37.89 -40.65 -0.69
N SER A 84 38.67 -40.13 0.26
CA SER A 84 39.49 -38.94 0.05
C SER A 84 40.96 -39.24 0.30
N GLU A 85 41.84 -38.61 -0.48
CA GLU A 85 43.31 -38.79 -0.40
C GLU A 85 43.85 -38.47 1.00
N PRO A 86 44.90 -39.15 1.51
CA PRO A 86 45.46 -38.87 2.84
C PRO A 86 46.02 -37.43 2.94
N ILE A 87 45.63 -36.67 3.98
CA ILE A 87 46.29 -35.39 4.30
C ILE A 87 47.64 -35.65 4.96
N VAL A 88 48.65 -34.91 4.53
CA VAL A 88 49.97 -34.87 5.19
C VAL A 88 49.81 -34.24 6.57
N VAL A 89 50.34 -34.87 7.63
CA VAL A 89 50.17 -34.45 9.04
C VAL A 89 50.47 -32.96 9.27
N ALA A 90 51.45 -32.41 8.56
CA ALA A 90 51.81 -30.99 8.64
C ALA A 90 50.70 -30.01 8.20
N ALA A 91 49.73 -30.45 7.39
CA ALA A 91 48.63 -29.62 6.89
C ALA A 91 47.39 -29.63 7.81
N ILE A 92 47.36 -30.48 8.83
CA ILE A 92 46.22 -30.61 9.76
C ILE A 92 45.92 -29.29 10.49
N PRO A 93 46.90 -28.54 11.05
CA PRO A 93 46.62 -27.30 11.76
C PRO A 93 45.98 -26.24 10.86
N ALA A 94 46.49 -26.08 9.63
CA ALA A 94 45.95 -25.13 8.66
C ALA A 94 44.53 -25.52 8.22
N ALA A 95 44.26 -26.82 8.07
CA ALA A 95 42.93 -27.30 7.74
C ALA A 95 41.92 -27.03 8.88
N LEU A 96 42.32 -27.28 10.13
CA LEU A 96 41.51 -26.99 11.32
C LEU A 96 41.18 -25.50 11.44
N GLU A 97 42.17 -24.63 11.23
CA GLU A 97 41.96 -23.18 11.28
C GLU A 97 41.00 -22.71 10.17
N SER A 98 41.13 -23.26 8.97
CA SER A 98 40.20 -22.94 7.88
C SER A 98 38.77 -23.40 8.19
N LEU A 99 38.63 -24.54 8.86
CA LEU A 99 37.32 -25.10 9.21
C LEU A 99 36.66 -24.29 10.33
N ARG A 100 37.47 -23.82 11.29
CA ARG A 100 37.04 -22.86 12.31
C ARG A 100 36.55 -21.57 11.67
N ALA A 101 37.32 -20.98 10.76
CA ALA A 101 36.93 -19.76 10.07
C ALA A 101 35.65 -19.95 9.25
N ASP A 102 35.48 -21.10 8.60
CA ASP A 102 34.27 -21.41 7.85
C ASP A 102 33.05 -21.61 8.78
N LEU A 103 33.22 -22.23 9.95
CA LEU A 103 32.18 -22.35 10.98
C LEU A 103 31.77 -20.98 11.55
N GLU A 104 32.73 -20.10 11.83
CA GLU A 104 32.46 -18.75 12.31
C GLU A 104 31.66 -17.94 11.28
N ARG A 105 31.99 -18.06 9.98
CA ARG A 105 31.17 -17.45 8.91
C ARG A 105 29.77 -18.04 8.84
N ALA A 106 29.63 -19.36 8.98
CA ALA A 106 28.33 -20.02 8.97
C ALA A 106 27.46 -19.52 10.13
N GLU A 107 28.01 -19.41 11.33
CA GLU A 107 27.32 -18.87 12.52
C GLU A 107 26.89 -17.41 12.31
N GLN A 108 27.79 -16.54 11.80
CA GLN A 108 27.44 -15.15 11.49
C GLN A 108 26.29 -15.05 10.47
N SER A 109 26.31 -15.90 9.43
CA SER A 109 25.25 -15.94 8.42
C SER A 109 23.91 -16.42 9.02
N TRP A 110 23.95 -17.37 9.95
CA TRP A 110 22.77 -17.85 10.67
C TRP A 110 22.17 -16.75 11.56
N GLN A 111 23.00 -16.07 12.34
CA GLN A 111 22.56 -14.96 13.20
C GLN A 111 21.98 -13.79 12.40
N TRP A 112 22.50 -13.52 11.20
CA TRP A 112 21.89 -12.56 10.30
C TRP A 112 20.47 -12.98 9.90
N LEU A 113 20.27 -14.26 9.55
CA LEU A 113 18.97 -14.80 9.15
C LEU A 113 17.96 -14.80 10.29
N VAL A 114 18.38 -15.13 11.51
CA VAL A 114 17.55 -15.04 12.72
C VAL A 114 17.08 -13.59 12.94
N ARG A 115 18.01 -12.62 12.92
CA ARG A 115 17.67 -11.19 13.04
C ARG A 115 16.73 -10.72 11.94
N HIS A 116 16.89 -11.22 10.71
CA HIS A 116 15.99 -10.89 9.60
C HIS A 116 14.58 -11.40 9.85
N ARG A 117 14.42 -12.66 10.27
CA ARG A 117 13.12 -13.23 10.63
C ARG A 117 12.46 -12.52 11.80
N GLU A 118 13.24 -12.11 12.80
CA GLU A 118 12.73 -11.33 13.92
C GLU A 118 12.21 -9.96 13.48
N ARG A 119 12.94 -9.28 12.57
CA ARG A 119 12.45 -8.02 11.98
C ARG A 119 11.18 -8.21 11.19
N GLU A 120 11.08 -9.26 10.38
CA GLU A 120 9.85 -9.58 9.64
C GLU A 120 8.68 -9.84 10.59
N ARG A 121 8.89 -10.64 11.64
CA ARG A 121 7.86 -10.87 12.67
C ARG A 121 7.46 -9.59 13.40
N ALA A 122 8.42 -8.71 13.71
CA ALA A 122 8.14 -7.43 14.35
C ALA A 122 7.29 -6.51 13.46
N VAL A 123 7.54 -6.49 12.15
CA VAL A 123 6.72 -5.74 11.19
C VAL A 123 5.31 -6.33 11.08
N VAL A 124 5.17 -7.66 11.07
CA VAL A 124 3.85 -8.33 11.03
C VAL A 124 3.07 -8.18 12.35
N ALA A 125 3.77 -8.06 13.48
CA ALA A 125 3.18 -7.85 14.81
C ALA A 125 2.78 -6.40 15.09
N MET A 126 3.16 -5.44 14.23
CA MET A 126 2.59 -4.10 14.32
C MET A 126 1.10 -4.18 13.97
N PRO A 127 0.20 -3.71 14.84
CA PRO A 127 -1.21 -3.60 14.47
C PRO A 127 -1.28 -2.81 13.17
N PRO A 128 -2.12 -3.23 12.20
CA PRO A 128 -2.31 -2.44 10.98
C PRO A 128 -2.58 -1.00 11.41
N PRO A 129 -1.96 0.01 10.77
CA PRO A 129 -2.20 1.40 11.11
C PRO A 129 -3.71 1.55 11.19
N ALA A 130 -4.21 1.91 12.39
CA ALA A 130 -5.63 2.10 12.58
C ALA A 130 -6.08 2.98 11.42
N TYR A 131 -7.00 2.48 10.61
CA TYR A 131 -7.55 3.25 9.53
C TYR A 131 -8.16 4.49 10.17
N ILE A 132 -7.40 5.60 10.18
CA ILE A 132 -7.93 6.90 10.49
C ILE A 132 -8.76 7.20 9.26
N ALA A 133 -10.06 6.87 9.35
CA ALA A 133 -11.02 7.37 8.39
C ALA A 133 -10.71 8.86 8.22
N PRO A 134 -10.55 9.36 6.99
CA PRO A 134 -10.31 10.78 6.78
C PRO A 134 -11.30 11.53 7.65
N THR A 135 -10.78 12.35 8.57
CA THR A 135 -11.62 13.08 9.52
C THR A 135 -12.73 13.69 8.69
N PRO A 136 -14.01 13.40 8.98
CA PRO A 136 -15.09 14.03 8.23
C PRO A 136 -14.79 15.52 8.21
N PRO A 137 -14.90 16.18 7.04
CA PRO A 137 -14.62 17.60 6.95
C PRO A 137 -15.33 18.28 8.12
N PRO A 138 -14.65 19.20 8.84
CA PRO A 138 -15.25 19.87 9.99
C PRO A 138 -16.65 20.31 9.59
N PRO A 139 -17.67 20.08 10.43
CA PRO A 139 -19.02 20.45 10.10
C PRO A 139 -18.99 21.91 9.63
N PRO A 140 -19.60 22.22 8.46
CA PRO A 140 -19.62 23.58 7.96
C PRO A 140 -20.09 24.48 9.10
N ALA A 141 -19.39 25.61 9.29
CA ALA A 141 -19.80 26.62 10.25
C ALA A 141 -21.33 26.83 10.13
N PRO A 142 -22.07 26.98 11.25
CA PRO A 142 -23.52 27.03 11.22
C PRO A 142 -23.97 28.02 10.15
N GLU A 143 -24.62 27.48 9.12
CA GLU A 143 -25.14 28.27 8.01
C GLU A 143 -26.04 29.37 8.60
N PRO A 144 -25.95 30.62 8.12
CA PRO A 144 -26.97 31.61 8.42
C PRO A 144 -28.34 31.00 8.07
N PRO A 145 -29.37 31.17 8.92
CA PRO A 145 -30.60 30.39 8.83
C PRO A 145 -31.17 30.49 7.42
N ALA A 146 -31.28 29.33 6.76
CA ALA A 146 -31.89 29.24 5.45
C ALA A 146 -33.28 29.90 5.47
N PRO A 147 -33.68 30.64 4.41
CA PRO A 147 -35.03 31.14 4.32
C PRO A 147 -36.00 29.96 4.42
N SER A 148 -36.80 29.98 5.48
CA SER A 148 -37.90 29.05 5.72
C SER A 148 -38.65 28.84 4.42
N LYS A 149 -38.69 27.59 3.93
CA LYS A 149 -39.60 27.19 2.86
C LYS A 149 -41.01 27.39 3.40
N ALA A 150 -41.55 28.59 3.19
CA ALA A 150 -42.96 28.87 3.41
C ALA A 150 -43.74 27.82 2.63
N LYS A 151 -44.45 26.97 3.36
CA LYS A 151 -45.31 25.93 2.81
C LYS A 151 -46.42 26.66 2.06
N VAL A 152 -46.21 26.91 0.76
CA VAL A 152 -47.20 27.61 -0.07
C VAL A 152 -48.45 26.74 -0.09
N ASN A 153 -49.52 27.26 0.51
CA ASN A 153 -50.77 26.54 0.65
C ASN A 153 -51.32 26.27 -0.77
N PRO A 154 -51.58 25.02 -1.18
CA PRO A 154 -51.97 24.69 -2.55
C PRO A 154 -53.27 25.39 -2.99
N VAL A 155 -54.11 25.77 -2.02
CA VAL A 155 -55.32 26.58 -2.24
C VAL A 155 -55.01 27.97 -2.79
N VAL A 156 -53.92 28.61 -2.35
CA VAL A 156 -53.50 29.93 -2.85
C VAL A 156 -52.95 29.81 -4.27
N LEU A 157 -52.25 28.72 -4.59
CA LEU A 157 -51.73 28.48 -5.94
C LEU A 157 -52.86 28.29 -6.95
N ILE A 158 -53.92 27.55 -6.58
CA ILE A 158 -55.10 27.35 -7.43
C ILE A 158 -55.90 28.66 -7.60
N GLY A 159 -56.03 29.47 -6.54
CA GLY A 159 -56.68 30.77 -6.61
C GLY A 159 -55.98 31.75 -7.56
N VAL A 160 -54.65 31.84 -7.49
CA VAL A 160 -53.86 32.71 -8.38
C VAL A 160 -53.94 32.25 -9.83
N ALA A 161 -53.84 30.94 -10.10
CA ALA A 161 -53.97 30.40 -11.45
C ALA A 161 -55.36 30.71 -12.06
N GLY A 162 -56.43 30.61 -11.26
CA GLY A 162 -57.78 30.95 -11.70
C GLY A 162 -57.95 32.42 -12.09
N VAL A 163 -57.40 33.35 -11.28
CA VAL A 163 -57.47 34.80 -11.57
C VAL A 163 -56.72 35.14 -12.85
N VAL A 164 -55.54 34.54 -13.09
CA VAL A 164 -54.78 34.77 -14.32
C VAL A 164 -55.57 34.31 -15.55
N ILE A 165 -56.24 33.16 -15.49
CA ILE A 165 -57.06 32.66 -16.59
C ILE A 165 -58.24 33.61 -16.87
N VAL A 166 -58.92 34.10 -15.83
CA VAL A 166 -60.04 35.04 -15.99
C VAL A 166 -59.59 36.34 -16.65
N ILE A 167 -58.44 36.90 -16.23
CA ILE A 167 -57.87 38.10 -16.85
C ILE A 167 -57.55 37.84 -18.33
N LEU A 168 -56.97 36.67 -18.63
CA LEU A 168 -56.59 36.30 -19.99
C LEU A 168 -57.82 36.14 -20.90
N VAL A 169 -58.92 35.58 -20.38
CA VAL A 169 -60.20 35.51 -21.08
C VAL A 169 -60.80 36.90 -21.31
N ILE A 170 -60.76 37.79 -20.33
CA ILE A 170 -61.26 39.17 -20.48
C ILE A 170 -60.46 39.91 -21.56
N VAL A 171 -59.13 39.78 -21.57
CA VAL A 171 -58.28 40.40 -22.60
C VAL A 171 -58.63 39.88 -24.00
N ILE A 172 -58.86 38.57 -24.15
CA ILE A 172 -59.28 37.99 -25.43
C ILE A 172 -60.63 38.54 -25.88
N ILE A 173 -61.61 38.66 -24.98
CA ILE A 173 -62.94 39.20 -25.31
C ILE A 173 -62.81 40.67 -25.73
N VAL A 174 -62.03 41.48 -25.00
CA VAL A 174 -61.79 42.89 -25.35
C VAL A 174 -61.06 43.04 -26.69
N MET A 175 -60.19 42.10 -27.06
CA MET A 175 -59.53 42.11 -28.38
C MET A 175 -60.42 41.60 -29.51
N ALA A 176 -61.49 40.85 -29.20
CA ALA A 176 -62.37 40.26 -30.20
C ALA A 176 -63.62 41.12 -30.51
N VAL A 177 -63.88 42.17 -29.71
CA VAL A 177 -64.95 43.17 -29.92
C VAL A 177 -64.36 44.40 -30.60
#